data_AF-A0AAW2Q234-F1
#
_entry.id   AF-A0AAW2Q234-F1
#
_cell.length_a   1.000
_cell.length_b   1.000
_cell.length_c   1.000
_cell.angle_alpha   90.00
_cell.angle_beta   90.00
_cell.angle_gamma   90.00
#
_symmetry.space_group_name_H-M   'P 1'
#
loop_
_entity.id
_entity.type
_entity.pdbx_description
1 polymer ?
#
loop_
_entity_poly.entity_id
_entity_poly.type
_entity_poly.pdbx_seq_one_letter_code
_entity_poly.pdbx_strand_id
1 'polypeptide(L)'
;MLILRIKRYSLSEVGKALAADENGLSYAPYILQHHQDTMMLAWPLVHAAVLYPSFEPFVKVHGERPYSYYGKNPEMNLLMQKVMSGASVPFMRAFLDGYDGFQGVETLVDVGGAQGIV
;
A
#
# COMPACT_ATOMS: atom_id res chain seq x y z
N MET A 1 -6.05 47.35 -13.37
CA MET A 1 -6.61 46.16 -14.06
C MET A 1 -5.71 44.97 -13.71
N LEU A 2 -6.15 44.05 -12.84
CA LEU A 2 -5.34 42.90 -12.44
C LEU A 2 -5.49 41.78 -13.49
N ILE A 3 -4.41 41.38 -14.14
CA ILE A 3 -4.42 40.22 -15.05
C ILE A 3 -4.40 38.96 -14.18
N LEU A 4 -5.55 38.32 -13.99
CA LEU A 4 -5.63 36.98 -13.41
C LEU A 4 -5.03 35.98 -14.40
N ARG A 5 -3.81 35.48 -14.11
CA ARG A 5 -3.25 34.33 -14.83
C ARG A 5 -3.99 33.07 -14.42
N ILE A 6 -4.76 32.49 -15.34
CA ILE A 6 -5.39 31.18 -15.15
C ILE A 6 -4.30 30.10 -15.21
N LYS A 7 -4.13 29.35 -14.12
CA LYS A 7 -3.31 28.13 -14.11
C LYS A 7 -4.19 26.95 -14.52
N ARG A 8 -3.69 26.12 -15.42
CA ARG A 8 -4.29 24.83 -15.78
C ARG A 8 -3.41 23.71 -15.24
N TYR A 9 -4.02 22.64 -14.78
CA TYR A 9 -3.34 21.47 -14.24
C TYR A 9 -3.82 20.22 -14.99
N SER A 10 -2.91 19.28 -15.21
CA SER A 10 -3.20 17.95 -15.75
C SER A 10 -2.42 16.91 -14.95
N LEU A 11 -2.85 15.65 -14.99
CA LEU A 11 -2.13 14.57 -14.34
C LEU A 11 -0.79 14.33 -15.04
N SER A 12 0.27 14.21 -14.24
CA SER A 12 1.52 13.57 -14.66
C SER A 12 1.35 12.05 -14.66
N GLU A 13 2.37 11.31 -15.11
CA GLU A 13 2.36 9.83 -15.01
C GLU A 13 2.18 9.36 -13.56
N VAL A 14 2.84 10.02 -12.60
CA VAL A 14 2.64 9.75 -11.16
C VAL A 14 1.21 10.06 -10.75
N GLY A 15 0.64 11.18 -11.23
CA GLY A 15 -0.74 11.55 -10.96
C GLY A 15 -1.75 10.53 -11.49
N LYS A 16 -1.48 9.91 -12.65
CA LYS A 16 -2.30 8.83 -13.22
C LYS A 16 -2.27 7.58 -12.35
N ALA A 17 -1.12 7.22 -11.77
CA ALA A 17 -1.02 6.07 -10.86
C ALA A 17 -1.82 6.25 -9.56
N LEU A 18 -2.14 7.49 -9.18
CA LEU A 18 -3.00 7.80 -8.04
C LEU A 18 -4.49 7.81 -8.42
N ALA A 19 -4.85 7.90 -9.70
CA ALA A 19 -6.23 7.74 -10.14
C ALA A 19 -6.60 6.26 -10.21
N ALA A 20 -7.88 5.94 -9.98
CA ALA A 20 -8.37 4.58 -10.17
C ALA A 20 -8.44 4.23 -11.66
N ASP A 21 -7.96 3.05 -12.03
CA ASP A 21 -8.15 2.48 -13.37
C ASP A 21 -9.58 1.92 -13.54
N GLU A 22 -9.85 1.35 -14.71
CA GLU A 22 -11.12 0.68 -15.03
C GLU A 22 -11.48 -0.50 -14.11
N ASN A 23 -10.50 -1.08 -13.43
CA ASN A 23 -10.67 -2.16 -12.47
C ASN A 23 -10.77 -1.63 -11.02
N GLY A 24 -10.72 -0.31 -10.83
CA GLY A 24 -10.70 0.32 -9.52
C GLY A 24 -9.35 0.27 -8.80
N LEU A 25 -8.27 -0.13 -9.48
CA LEU A 25 -6.92 -0.20 -8.93
C LEU A 25 -6.27 1.18 -8.93
N SER A 26 -5.61 1.53 -7.84
CA SER A 26 -4.93 2.80 -7.65
C SER A 26 -3.81 2.65 -6.61
N TYR A 27 -2.76 3.45 -6.73
CA TYR A 27 -1.72 3.57 -5.70
C TYR A 27 -2.09 4.58 -4.59
N ALA A 28 -3.17 5.35 -4.75
CA ALA A 28 -3.60 6.31 -3.75
C ALA A 28 -3.91 5.70 -2.36
N PRO A 29 -4.57 4.53 -2.24
CA PRO A 29 -4.76 3.85 -0.95
C PRO A 29 -3.45 3.59 -0.21
N TYR A 30 -2.38 3.21 -0.93
CA TYR A 30 -1.05 3.02 -0.35
C TYR A 30 -0.55 4.32 0.29
N ILE A 31 -0.62 5.43 -0.45
CA ILE A 31 -0.21 6.75 0.04
C ILE A 31 -1.03 7.15 1.26
N LEU A 32 -2.36 6.96 1.21
CA LEU A 32 -3.25 7.27 2.32
C LEU A 32 -2.86 6.46 3.56
N GLN A 33 -2.76 5.13 3.46
CA GLN A 33 -2.43 4.27 4.60
C GLN A 33 -1.10 4.68 5.27
N HIS A 34 -0.07 4.96 4.48
CA HIS A 34 1.25 5.31 5.00
C HIS A 34 1.35 6.72 5.60
N HIS A 35 0.34 7.57 5.36
CA HIS A 35 0.25 8.94 5.90
C HIS A 35 -0.94 9.13 6.85
N GLN A 36 -1.63 8.06 7.25
CA GLN A 36 -2.60 8.12 8.34
C GLN A 36 -1.91 8.44 9.67
N ASP A 37 -2.59 9.13 10.57
CA ASP A 37 -2.12 9.41 11.93
C ASP A 37 -1.62 8.12 12.61
N THR A 38 -2.34 7.00 12.45
CA THR A 38 -1.94 5.68 12.96
C THR A 38 -0.51 5.31 12.54
N MET A 39 -0.14 5.48 11.27
CA MET A 39 1.22 5.19 10.81
C MET A 39 2.20 6.30 11.21
N MET A 40 1.78 7.56 11.09
CA MET A 40 2.61 8.73 11.34
C MET A 40 3.05 8.88 12.80
N LEU A 41 2.25 8.42 13.75
CA LEU A 41 2.62 8.42 15.17
C LEU A 41 3.80 7.50 15.49
N ALA A 42 4.06 6.47 14.67
CA ALA A 42 5.17 5.55 14.85
C ALA A 42 6.49 6.11 14.28
N TRP A 43 6.44 6.99 13.27
CA TRP A 43 7.63 7.52 12.58
C TRP A 43 8.68 8.16 13.51
N PRO A 44 8.31 8.97 14.52
CA PRO A 44 9.29 9.56 15.45
C PRO A 44 10.10 8.52 16.23
N LEU A 45 9.59 7.30 16.37
CA LEU A 45 10.24 6.22 17.14
C LEU A 45 11.10 5.29 16.28
N VAL A 46 11.20 5.51 14.96
CA VAL A 46 12.00 4.65 14.07
C VAL A 46 13.50 4.63 14.45
N HIS A 47 14.02 5.74 15.00
CA HIS A 47 15.39 5.78 15.52
C HIS A 47 15.64 4.73 16.61
N ALA A 48 14.65 4.40 17.43
CA ALA A 48 14.79 3.42 18.50
C ALA A 48 14.86 1.99 17.96
N ALA A 49 14.25 1.69 16.81
CA ALA A 49 14.37 0.39 16.14
C ALA A 49 15.80 0.14 15.64
N VAL A 50 16.56 1.20 15.33
CA VAL A 50 17.99 1.10 14.97
C VAL A 50 18.86 0.77 16.18
N LEU A 51 18.53 1.34 17.35
CA LEU A 51 19.28 1.15 18.59
C LEU A 51 18.95 -0.17 19.28
N TYR A 52 17.70 -0.65 19.17
CA TYR A 52 17.17 -1.78 19.91
C TYR A 52 16.48 -2.76 18.94
N PRO A 53 17.12 -3.90 18.59
CA PRO A 53 16.62 -4.82 17.56
C PRO A 53 15.22 -5.41 17.84
N SER A 54 14.78 -5.45 19.09
CA SER A 54 13.45 -5.95 19.49
C SER A 54 12.39 -4.84 19.54
N PHE A 55 12.74 -3.59 19.21
CA PHE A 55 11.83 -2.46 19.29
C PHE A 55 11.08 -2.27 17.97
N GLU A 56 9.77 -2.46 17.99
CA GLU A 56 8.88 -2.21 16.86
C GLU A 56 8.08 -0.91 17.12
N PRO A 57 8.33 0.18 16.36
CA PRO A 57 7.72 1.49 16.61
C PRO A 57 6.19 1.46 16.65
N PHE A 58 5.56 0.74 15.71
CA PHE A 58 4.11 0.64 15.63
C PHE A 58 3.53 -0.06 16.88
N VAL A 59 4.11 -1.19 17.29
CA VAL A 59 3.73 -1.90 18.52
C VAL A 59 3.94 -1.02 19.74
N LYS A 60 5.00 -0.21 19.79
CA LYS A 60 5.23 0.69 20.92
C LYS A 60 4.12 1.74 21.08
N VAL A 61 3.62 2.28 19.98
CA VAL A 61 2.55 3.30 20.00
C VAL A 61 1.18 2.67 20.24
N HIS A 62 0.89 1.56 19.55
CA HIS A 62 -0.48 1.01 19.45
C HIS A 62 -0.70 -0.27 20.26
N GLY A 63 0.35 -0.85 20.86
CA GLY A 63 0.28 -2.05 21.70
C GLY A 63 0.18 -3.38 20.93
N GLU A 64 0.09 -3.34 19.60
CA GLU A 64 -0.06 -4.52 18.75
C GLU A 64 0.52 -4.27 17.35
N ARG A 65 0.63 -5.33 16.53
CA ARG A 65 1.19 -5.24 15.18
C ARG A 65 0.18 -4.64 14.18
N PRO A 66 0.65 -4.02 13.08
CA PRO A 66 -0.22 -3.40 12.08
C PRO A 66 -1.33 -4.32 11.58
N TYR A 67 -1.02 -5.56 11.18
CA TYR A 67 -2.02 -6.46 10.62
C TYR A 67 -3.20 -6.73 11.59
N SER A 68 -2.90 -7.00 12.86
CA SER A 68 -3.91 -7.21 13.91
C SER A 68 -4.69 -5.93 14.19
N TYR A 69 -4.00 -4.78 14.25
CA TYR A 69 -4.62 -3.47 14.47
C TYR A 69 -5.64 -3.13 13.38
N TYR A 70 -5.23 -3.20 12.11
CA TYR A 70 -6.08 -2.92 10.95
C TYR A 70 -7.22 -3.95 10.84
N GLY A 71 -6.99 -5.20 11.23
CA GLY A 71 -8.00 -6.26 11.24
C GLY A 71 -9.19 -6.02 12.19
N LYS A 72 -9.03 -5.17 13.21
CA LYS A 72 -10.09 -4.88 14.20
C LYS A 72 -11.13 -3.87 13.72
N ASN A 73 -10.80 -3.06 12.71
CA ASN A 73 -11.69 -2.03 12.18
C ASN A 73 -12.01 -2.32 10.70
N PRO A 74 -13.29 -2.49 10.33
CA PRO A 74 -13.66 -2.83 8.95
C PRO A 74 -13.20 -1.82 7.88
N GLU A 75 -13.21 -0.52 8.19
CA GLU A 75 -12.79 0.52 7.24
C GLU A 75 -11.26 0.50 7.03
N MET A 76 -10.51 0.32 8.11
CA MET A 76 -9.06 0.16 8.04
C MET A 76 -8.68 -1.13 7.34
N ASN A 77 -9.37 -2.23 7.62
CA ASN A 77 -9.16 -3.50 6.93
C ASN A 77 -9.44 -3.35 5.43
N LEU A 78 -10.54 -2.71 5.05
CA LEU A 78 -10.84 -2.42 3.65
C LEU A 78 -9.77 -1.53 2.99
N LEU A 79 -9.25 -0.53 3.70
CA LEU A 79 -8.13 0.27 3.20
C LEU A 79 -6.90 -0.61 2.96
N MET A 80 -6.54 -1.47 3.92
CA MET A 80 -5.43 -2.41 3.78
C MET A 80 -5.63 -3.33 2.57
N GLN A 81 -6.84 -3.84 2.31
CA GLN A 81 -7.14 -4.64 1.12
C GLN A 81 -6.92 -3.85 -0.18
N LYS A 82 -7.37 -2.60 -0.23
CA LYS A 82 -7.16 -1.71 -1.39
C LYS A 82 -5.68 -1.39 -1.61
N VAL A 83 -4.90 -1.28 -0.53
CA VAL A 83 -3.45 -1.08 -0.61
C VAL A 83 -2.79 -2.30 -1.23
N MET A 84 -3.13 -3.50 -0.75
CA MET A 84 -2.57 -4.75 -1.26
C MET A 84 -2.91 -4.93 -2.74
N SER A 85 -4.19 -4.84 -3.12
CA SER A 85 -4.60 -5.00 -4.53
C SER A 85 -4.01 -3.94 -5.45
N GLY A 86 -4.02 -2.67 -5.01
CA GLY A 86 -3.53 -1.53 -5.79
C GLY A 86 -2.03 -1.59 -6.07
N ALA A 87 -1.25 -2.28 -5.23
CA ALA A 87 0.18 -2.47 -5.42
C ALA A 87 0.51 -3.81 -6.09
N SER A 88 -0.10 -4.92 -5.67
CA SER A 88 0.26 -6.27 -6.11
C SER A 88 -0.21 -6.57 -7.53
N VAL A 89 -1.45 -6.22 -7.88
CA VAL A 89 -2.03 -6.60 -9.19
C VAL A 89 -1.27 -5.96 -10.35
N PRO A 90 -0.95 -4.65 -10.35
CA PRO A 90 -0.12 -4.07 -11.41
C PRO A 90 1.29 -4.68 -11.45
N PHE A 91 1.87 -4.98 -10.29
CA PHE A 91 3.18 -5.64 -10.20
C PHE A 91 3.14 -7.04 -10.81
N MET A 92 2.15 -7.88 -10.44
CA MET A 92 2.03 -9.25 -10.94
C MET A 92 1.72 -9.29 -12.43
N ARG A 93 0.93 -8.34 -12.96
CA ARG A 93 0.74 -8.20 -14.42
C ARG A 93 2.08 -7.95 -15.13
N ALA A 94 2.86 -6.97 -14.67
CA ALA A 94 4.16 -6.67 -15.25
C ALA A 94 5.19 -7.80 -15.06
N PHE A 95 5.13 -8.52 -13.93
CA PHE A 95 5.98 -9.66 -13.65
C PHE A 95 5.70 -10.82 -14.62
N LEU A 96 4.43 -11.16 -14.83
CA LEU A 96 4.03 -12.26 -15.71
C LEU A 96 4.31 -11.97 -17.20
N ASP A 97 4.38 -10.70 -17.59
CA ASP A 97 4.81 -10.31 -18.95
C ASP A 97 6.28 -10.72 -19.25
N GLY A 98 7.10 -10.87 -18.20
CA GLY A 98 8.53 -11.19 -18.32
C GLY A 98 8.97 -12.51 -17.69
N TYR A 99 8.05 -13.26 -17.06
CA TYR A 99 8.38 -14.48 -16.31
C TYR A 99 7.55 -15.68 -16.78
N ASP A 100 8.22 -16.67 -17.35
CA ASP A 100 7.63 -17.93 -17.83
C ASP A 100 7.85 -19.10 -16.87
N GLY A 101 8.48 -18.91 -15.71
CA GLY A 101 8.83 -20.00 -14.79
C GLY A 101 7.63 -20.68 -14.10
N PHE A 102 6.39 -20.27 -14.38
CA PHE A 102 5.18 -21.00 -13.99
C PHE A 102 4.72 -22.03 -15.04
N GLN A 103 5.35 -22.10 -16.21
CA GLN A 103 5.00 -23.11 -17.22
C GLN A 103 5.21 -24.53 -16.67
N GLY A 104 4.17 -25.36 -16.76
CA GLY A 104 4.19 -26.73 -16.23
C GLY A 104 4.03 -26.84 -14.71
N VAL A 105 3.81 -25.74 -13.98
CA VAL A 105 3.46 -25.79 -12.55
C VAL A 105 2.02 -26.27 -12.39
N GLU A 106 1.86 -27.46 -11.82
CA GLU A 106 0.53 -28.05 -11.54
C GLU A 106 -0.07 -27.59 -10.21
N THR A 107 0.76 -27.14 -9.27
CA THR A 107 0.32 -26.67 -7.96
C THR A 107 1.19 -25.51 -7.50
N LEU A 108 0.55 -24.37 -7.26
CA LEU A 108 1.15 -23.18 -6.67
C LEU A 108 0.49 -22.92 -5.32
N VAL A 109 1.30 -22.81 -4.27
CA VAL A 109 0.83 -22.46 -2.92
C VAL A 109 1.40 -21.09 -2.56
N ASP A 110 0.51 -20.10 -2.49
CA ASP A 110 0.83 -18.76 -2.00
C ASP A 110 0.76 -18.73 -0.47
N VAL A 111 1.91 -18.99 0.17
CA VAL A 111 2.02 -18.95 1.63
C VAL A 111 2.05 -17.50 2.09
N GLY A 112 0.93 -17.05 2.66
CA GLY A 112 0.78 -15.66 3.13
C GLY A 112 0.03 -14.75 2.16
N GLY A 113 -0.52 -15.28 1.06
CA GLY A 113 -1.30 -14.54 0.06
C GLY A 113 -2.64 -13.94 0.50
N ALA A 114 -2.94 -14.00 1.81
CA ALA A 114 -4.18 -13.50 2.39
C ALA A 114 -5.45 -13.96 1.64
N GLN A 115 -6.19 -13.05 1.00
CA GLN A 115 -7.42 -13.36 0.24
C GLN A 115 -7.15 -13.85 -1.20
N GLY A 116 -5.91 -14.17 -1.55
CA GLY A 116 -5.52 -14.53 -2.92
C GLY A 116 -5.45 -13.32 -3.85
N ILE A 117 -5.25 -12.14 -3.26
CA ILE A 117 -5.06 -10.88 -3.97
C ILE A 117 -3.57 -10.57 -3.91
N VAL A 118 -2.80 -11.29 -4.73
CA VAL A 118 -1.39 -11.01 -5.02
C VAL A 118 -1.22 -11.02 -6.51
#